data_AF-A0A534QMV5-F1
#
_entry.id   AF-A0A534QMV5-F1
#
_cell.length_a   1.000
_cell.length_b   1.000
_cell.length_c   1.000
_cell.angle_alpha   90.00
_cell.angle_beta   90.00
_cell.angle_gamma   90.00
#
_symmetry.space_group_name_H-M   'P 1'
#
loop_
_entity.id
_entity.type
_entity.pdbx_description
1 polymer ?
#
loop_
_entity_poly.entity_id
_entity_poly.type
_entity_poly.pdbx_seq_one_letter_code
_entity_poly.pdbx_strand_id
1 'polypeptide(L)'
;ALVCAIVIGKRLGFSSEPMPPHNLPFTVTGAALLWVGWFGFNAGSAVGANALATSAFVATNTATAAAALSWMAAEWLGKGKPTVLGAASGAVAGLVAITPASGFVEPLPALIIGGVAGVLCYSACNLKAALGWYDDA
;
A
#
# COMPACT_ATOMS: atom_id res chain seq x y z
N ALA A 1 14.58 -5.48 1.05
CA ALA A 1 14.40 -4.50 2.14
C ALA A 1 14.66 -5.17 3.49
N LEU A 2 13.79 -6.08 3.94
CA LEU A 2 13.86 -6.72 5.26
C LEU A 2 15.24 -7.28 5.66
N VAL A 3 15.88 -8.08 4.80
CA VAL A 3 17.22 -8.62 5.10
C VAL A 3 18.24 -7.50 5.31
N CYS A 4 18.21 -6.46 4.47
CA CYS A 4 19.09 -5.30 4.61
C CYS A 4 18.82 -4.54 5.92
N ALA A 5 17.54 -4.38 6.31
CA ALA A 5 17.18 -3.75 7.58
C ALA A 5 17.71 -4.54 8.80
N ILE A 6 17.66 -5.88 8.73
CA ILE A 6 18.21 -6.76 9.77
C ILE A 6 19.74 -6.65 9.84
N VAL A 7 20.42 -6.63 8.69
CA VAL A 7 21.89 -6.59 8.63
C VAL A 7 22.46 -5.23 9.03
N ILE A 8 21.83 -4.12 8.61
CA ILE A 8 22.25 -2.75 8.99
C ILE A 8 21.98 -2.50 10.48
N GLY A 9 20.94 -3.12 11.03
CA GLY A 9 20.52 -2.91 12.41
C GLY A 9 19.55 -1.74 12.58
N LYS A 10 19.10 -1.53 13.82
CA LYS A 10 18.04 -0.58 14.14
C LYS A 10 18.55 0.85 14.22
N ARG A 11 17.69 1.83 13.88
CA ARG A 11 17.97 3.24 14.13
C ARG A 11 18.10 3.52 15.64
N LEU A 12 18.95 4.48 16.00
CA LEU A 12 19.04 4.97 17.38
C LEU A 12 17.68 5.54 17.82
N GLY A 13 17.23 5.15 19.01
CA GLY A 13 15.91 5.54 19.53
C GLY A 13 14.74 4.69 19.03
N PHE A 14 14.97 3.67 18.19
CA PHE A 14 13.89 2.78 17.74
C PHE A 14 13.28 2.03 18.93
N SER A 15 11.95 2.02 19.03
CA SER A 15 11.15 1.52 20.15
C SER A 15 11.18 2.36 21.44
N SER A 16 12.02 3.39 21.55
CA SER A 16 12.05 4.29 22.72
C SER A 16 11.55 5.71 22.41
N GLU A 17 11.73 6.19 21.18
CA GLU A 17 11.35 7.52 20.74
C GLU A 17 10.30 7.45 19.61
N PRO A 18 9.23 8.27 19.63
CA PRO A 18 8.32 8.38 18.50
C PRO A 18 9.05 8.92 17.26
N MET A 19 8.94 8.22 16.13
CA MET A 19 9.53 8.63 14.85
C MET A 19 8.45 8.97 13.79
N PRO A 20 7.61 9.99 14.00
CA PRO A 20 6.58 10.37 13.03
C PRO A 20 7.19 11.03 11.78
N PRO A 21 6.50 10.99 10.63
CA PRO A 21 6.91 11.77 9.46
C PRO A 21 6.92 13.27 9.77
N HIS A 22 8.00 13.95 9.38
CA HIS A 22 8.14 15.39 9.59
C HIS A 22 7.22 16.22 8.67
N ASN A 23 6.83 15.69 7.50
CA ASN A 23 6.00 16.37 6.51
C ASN A 23 5.01 15.40 5.85
N LEU A 24 3.83 15.27 6.47
CA LEU A 24 2.74 14.42 5.96
C LEU A 24 2.22 14.85 4.58
N PRO A 25 2.01 16.15 4.28
CA PRO A 25 1.63 16.57 2.94
C PRO A 25 2.56 16.05 1.85
N PHE A 26 3.88 16.10 2.07
CA PHE A 26 4.85 15.61 1.10
C PHE A 26 4.77 14.08 0.89
N THR A 27 4.52 13.33 1.97
CA THR A 27 4.25 11.88 1.87
C THR A 27 3.01 11.60 1.03
N VAL A 28 1.93 12.36 1.22
CA VAL A 28 0.69 12.22 0.44
C VAL A 28 0.93 12.59 -1.02
N THR A 29 1.68 13.65 -1.30
CA THR A 29 2.08 14.00 -2.68
C THR A 29 2.84 12.85 -3.34
N GLY A 30 3.80 12.24 -2.62
CA GLY A 30 4.52 11.06 -3.10
C GLY A 30 3.59 9.88 -3.41
N ALA A 31 2.66 9.57 -2.51
CA ALA A 31 1.67 8.51 -2.72
C ALA A 31 0.74 8.79 -3.92
N ALA A 32 0.33 10.05 -4.12
CA ALA A 32 -0.47 10.46 -5.27
C ALA A 32 0.29 10.32 -6.59
N LEU A 33 1.57 10.73 -6.61
CA LEU A 33 2.44 10.55 -7.78
C LEU A 33 2.65 9.06 -8.09
N LEU A 34 2.83 8.23 -7.06
CA LEU A 34 2.92 6.77 -7.23
C LEU A 34 1.64 6.21 -7.83
N TRP A 35 0.45 6.60 -7.33
CA TRP A 35 -0.82 6.13 -7.87
C TRP A 35 -0.98 6.52 -9.34
N VAL A 36 -0.77 7.80 -9.68
CA VAL A 36 -0.87 8.26 -11.07
C VAL A 36 0.14 7.54 -11.96
N GLY A 37 1.39 7.41 -11.52
CA GLY A 37 2.43 6.68 -12.25
C GLY A 37 2.11 5.19 -12.43
N TRP A 38 1.39 4.59 -11.48
CA TRP A 38 1.04 3.17 -11.52
C TRP A 38 0.03 2.82 -12.63
N PHE A 39 -0.74 3.79 -13.12
CA PHE A 39 -1.54 3.60 -14.32
C PHE A 39 -0.64 3.26 -15.52
N GLY A 40 0.46 4.00 -15.69
CA GLY A 40 1.47 3.67 -16.71
C GLY A 40 2.16 2.33 -16.45
N PHE A 41 2.42 2.00 -15.18
CA PHE A 41 3.05 0.74 -14.79
C PHE A 41 2.18 -0.48 -15.16
N ASN A 42 0.91 -0.50 -14.74
CA ASN A 42 0.03 -1.65 -14.97
C ASN A 42 -0.61 -1.63 -16.36
N ALA A 43 -1.23 -0.52 -16.78
CA ALA A 43 -1.88 -0.46 -18.09
C ALA A 43 -0.85 -0.47 -19.24
N GLY A 44 0.30 0.18 -19.05
CA GLY A 44 1.39 0.17 -20.03
C GLY A 44 2.06 -1.19 -20.19
N SER A 45 1.93 -2.10 -19.20
CA SER A 45 2.40 -3.48 -19.31
C SER A 45 1.65 -4.30 -20.37
N ALA A 46 0.52 -3.78 -20.89
CA ALA A 46 -0.17 -4.36 -22.05
C ALA A 46 0.55 -4.08 -23.40
N VAL A 47 1.59 -3.24 -23.41
CA VAL A 47 2.44 -2.89 -24.57
C VAL A 47 1.64 -2.35 -25.77
N GLY A 48 0.49 -1.76 -25.49
CA GLY A 48 -0.39 -1.16 -26.49
C GLY A 48 -1.63 -0.52 -25.87
N ALA A 49 -2.27 0.38 -26.60
CA ALA A 49 -3.53 1.00 -26.19
C ALA A 49 -4.71 0.13 -26.66
N ASN A 50 -5.05 -0.88 -25.88
CA ASN A 50 -6.06 -1.88 -26.23
C ASN A 50 -6.96 -2.24 -25.03
N ALA A 51 -7.88 -3.18 -25.22
CA ALA A 51 -8.81 -3.62 -24.17
C ALA A 51 -8.11 -4.16 -22.92
N LEU A 52 -6.93 -4.79 -23.07
CA LEU A 52 -6.14 -5.28 -21.95
C LEU A 52 -5.60 -4.12 -21.11
N ALA A 53 -5.09 -3.07 -21.75
CA ALA A 53 -4.66 -1.85 -21.05
C ALA A 53 -5.81 -1.20 -20.28
N THR A 54 -7.00 -1.11 -20.89
CA THR A 54 -8.20 -0.60 -20.22
C THR A 54 -8.60 -1.46 -19.02
N SER A 55 -8.58 -2.79 -19.16
CA SER A 55 -8.87 -3.72 -18.08
C SER A 55 -7.88 -3.55 -16.92
N ALA A 56 -6.58 -3.49 -17.21
CA ALA A 56 -5.54 -3.29 -16.21
C ALA A 56 -5.64 -1.92 -15.52
N PHE A 57 -6.00 -0.86 -16.24
CA PHE A 57 -6.24 0.46 -15.68
C PHE A 57 -7.38 0.41 -14.64
N VAL A 58 -8.51 -0.19 -15.01
CA VAL A 58 -9.69 -0.30 -14.13
C VAL A 58 -9.37 -1.17 -12.91
N ALA A 59 -8.78 -2.35 -13.11
CA ALA A 59 -8.40 -3.23 -12.01
C ALA A 59 -7.46 -2.52 -11.02
N THR A 60 -6.47 -1.78 -11.53
CA THR A 60 -5.52 -1.01 -10.71
C THR A 60 -6.21 0.01 -9.84
N ASN A 61 -7.07 0.85 -10.41
CA ASN A 61 -7.77 1.88 -9.64
C ASN A 61 -8.69 1.25 -8.58
N THR A 62 -9.45 0.23 -8.99
CA THR A 62 -10.45 -0.43 -8.16
C THR A 62 -9.81 -1.14 -6.96
N ALA A 63 -8.71 -1.89 -7.18
CA ALA A 63 -7.98 -2.53 -6.09
C ALA A 63 -7.35 -1.51 -5.14
N THR A 64 -6.79 -0.43 -5.69
CA THR A 64 -6.15 0.62 -4.88
C THR A 64 -7.15 1.33 -3.97
N ALA A 65 -8.32 1.69 -4.51
CA ALA A 65 -9.40 2.27 -3.72
C ALA A 65 -9.89 1.31 -2.61
N ALA A 66 -10.07 0.03 -2.94
CA ALA A 66 -10.46 -0.98 -1.96
C ALA A 66 -9.41 -1.17 -0.86
N ALA A 67 -8.12 -1.16 -1.20
CA ALA A 67 -7.03 -1.29 -0.24
C ALA A 67 -6.92 -0.07 0.69
N ALA A 68 -7.06 1.15 0.14
CA ALA A 68 -7.10 2.37 0.95
C ALA A 68 -8.27 2.36 1.94
N LEU A 69 -9.48 2.04 1.48
CA LEU A 69 -10.68 1.98 2.32
C LEU A 69 -10.61 0.87 3.38
N SER A 70 -10.15 -0.32 3.00
CA SER A 70 -10.03 -1.44 3.94
C SER A 70 -8.93 -1.22 4.98
N TRP A 71 -7.81 -0.59 4.60
CA TRP A 71 -6.80 -0.16 5.56
C TRP A 71 -7.37 0.89 6.51
N MET A 72 -8.04 1.92 6.00
CA MET A 72 -8.70 2.93 6.84
C MET A 72 -9.70 2.30 7.81
N ALA A 73 -10.50 1.33 7.35
CA ALA A 73 -11.45 0.61 8.19
C ALA A 73 -10.75 -0.23 9.27
N ALA A 74 -9.72 -0.98 8.90
CA ALA A 74 -8.92 -1.77 9.85
C ALA A 74 -8.21 -0.88 10.88
N GLU A 75 -7.67 0.25 10.44
CA GLU A 75 -7.05 1.25 11.32
C GLU A 75 -8.08 1.88 12.25
N TRP A 76 -9.27 2.19 11.75
CA TRP A 76 -10.35 2.73 12.58
C TRP A 76 -10.77 1.72 13.65
N LEU A 77 -10.96 0.45 13.29
CA LEU A 77 -11.31 -0.62 14.24
C LEU A 77 -10.21 -0.84 15.29
N GLY A 78 -8.93 -0.74 14.90
CA GLY A 78 -7.80 -0.98 15.81
C GLY A 78 -7.37 0.21 16.66
N LYS A 79 -7.44 1.44 16.12
CA LYS A 79 -6.89 2.67 16.72
C LYS A 79 -7.94 3.76 16.99
N GLY A 80 -9.22 3.52 16.66
CA GLY A 80 -10.34 4.42 16.91
C GLY A 80 -10.48 5.59 15.92
N LYS A 81 -9.50 5.82 15.06
CA LYS A 81 -9.55 6.87 14.02
C LYS A 81 -8.68 6.50 12.81
N PRO A 82 -9.16 6.72 11.57
CA PRO A 82 -8.34 6.57 10.38
C PRO A 82 -7.34 7.72 10.26
N THR A 83 -6.20 7.45 9.63
CA THR A 83 -5.15 8.45 9.38
C THR A 83 -4.89 8.63 7.89
N VAL A 84 -4.44 9.83 7.51
CA VAL A 84 -4.06 10.12 6.12
C VAL A 84 -2.86 9.28 5.69
N LEU A 85 -1.91 9.05 6.60
CA LEU A 85 -0.77 8.18 6.36
C LEU A 85 -1.22 6.74 6.13
N GLY A 86 -2.15 6.23 6.94
CA GLY A 86 -2.74 4.90 6.77
C GLY A 86 -3.45 4.76 5.42
N ALA A 87 -4.23 5.75 5.00
CA ALA A 87 -4.86 5.76 3.68
C ALA A 87 -3.82 5.70 2.53
N ALA A 88 -2.73 6.48 2.64
CA ALA A 88 -1.64 6.44 1.67
C ALA A 88 -0.93 5.08 1.64
N SER A 89 -0.64 4.49 2.80
CA SER A 89 -0.06 3.13 2.91
C SER A 89 -0.98 2.07 2.33
N GLY A 90 -2.29 2.15 2.61
CA GLY A 90 -3.30 1.27 2.05
C GLY A 90 -3.40 1.37 0.52
N ALA A 91 -3.35 2.57 -0.03
CA ALA A 91 -3.30 2.76 -1.48
C ALA A 91 -2.07 2.07 -2.09
N VAL A 92 -0.88 2.30 -1.55
CA VAL A 92 0.35 1.64 -2.03
C VAL A 92 0.27 0.11 -1.89
N ALA A 93 -0.30 -0.40 -0.80
CA ALA A 93 -0.51 -1.84 -0.62
C ALA A 93 -1.41 -2.43 -1.72
N GLY A 94 -2.50 -1.75 -2.08
CA GLY A 94 -3.39 -2.16 -3.17
C GLY A 94 -2.71 -2.15 -4.53
N LEU A 95 -1.95 -1.09 -4.82
CA LEU A 95 -1.17 -0.96 -6.06
C LEU A 95 -0.18 -2.13 -6.22
N VAL A 96 0.57 -2.45 -5.16
CA VAL A 96 1.50 -3.58 -5.15
C VAL A 96 0.76 -4.91 -5.31
N ALA A 97 -0.33 -5.11 -4.58
CA ALA A 97 -1.05 -6.38 -4.59
C ALA A 97 -1.75 -6.69 -5.93
N ILE A 98 -2.30 -5.68 -6.61
CA ILE A 98 -2.98 -5.89 -7.90
C ILE A 98 -2.03 -6.01 -9.08
N THR A 99 -0.80 -5.49 -8.97
CA THR A 99 0.20 -5.49 -10.04
C THR A 99 0.30 -6.83 -10.80
N PRO A 100 0.52 -7.99 -10.14
CA PRO A 100 0.66 -9.26 -10.86
C PRO A 100 -0.65 -9.75 -11.52
N ALA A 101 -1.80 -9.25 -11.08
CA ALA A 101 -3.12 -9.69 -11.52
C ALA A 101 -3.83 -8.67 -12.43
N SER A 102 -3.28 -7.47 -12.60
CA SER A 102 -3.98 -6.31 -13.17
C SER A 102 -4.58 -6.57 -14.55
N GLY A 103 -3.88 -7.27 -15.45
CA GLY A 103 -4.40 -7.63 -16.78
C GLY A 103 -5.20 -8.94 -16.85
N PHE A 104 -5.39 -9.64 -15.73
CA PHE A 104 -5.94 -11.00 -15.71
C PHE A 104 -7.23 -11.13 -14.92
N VAL A 105 -7.67 -10.07 -14.23
CA VAL A 105 -8.83 -10.11 -13.35
C VAL A 105 -9.83 -9.02 -13.67
N GLU A 106 -11.10 -9.34 -13.45
CA GLU A 106 -12.20 -8.39 -13.57
C GLU A 106 -12.27 -7.43 -12.36
N PRO A 107 -13.06 -6.35 -12.43
CA PRO A 107 -13.15 -5.36 -11.36
C PRO A 107 -13.58 -5.93 -10.00
N LEU A 108 -14.46 -6.93 -9.97
CA LEU A 108 -14.94 -7.50 -8.70
C LEU A 108 -13.84 -8.30 -7.97
N PRO A 109 -13.10 -9.23 -8.61
CA PRO A 109 -11.90 -9.80 -8.00
C PRO A 109 -10.85 -8.75 -7.61
N ALA A 110 -10.66 -7.69 -8.39
CA ALA A 110 -9.73 -6.61 -8.06
C ALA A 110 -10.10 -5.91 -6.74
N LEU A 111 -11.39 -5.68 -6.48
CA LEU A 111 -11.87 -5.18 -5.18
C LEU A 111 -11.47 -6.11 -4.03
N ILE A 112 -11.62 -7.41 -4.21
CA ILE A 112 -11.29 -8.42 -3.19
C ILE A 112 -9.78 -8.43 -2.92
N ILE A 113 -8.97 -8.46 -3.98
CA ILE A 113 -7.50 -8.42 -3.87
C ILE A 113 -7.06 -7.17 -3.10
N GLY A 114 -7.57 -5.99 -3.50
CA GLY A 114 -7.28 -4.73 -2.83
C GLY A 114 -7.73 -4.73 -1.37
N GLY A 115 -8.97 -5.11 -1.10
CA GLY A 115 -9.54 -5.14 0.24
C GLY A 115 -8.79 -6.06 1.20
N VAL A 116 -8.44 -7.27 0.74
CA VAL A 116 -7.65 -8.22 1.54
C VAL A 116 -6.23 -7.71 1.75
N ALA A 117 -5.60 -7.15 0.71
CA ALA A 117 -4.25 -6.59 0.81
C ALA A 117 -4.17 -5.44 1.83
N GLY A 118 -5.16 -4.53 1.84
CA GLY A 118 -5.20 -3.43 2.80
C GLY A 118 -5.21 -3.93 4.25
N VAL A 119 -6.06 -4.92 4.57
CA VAL A 119 -6.15 -5.50 5.92
C VAL A 119 -4.89 -6.28 6.30
N LEU A 120 -4.38 -7.12 5.39
CA LEU A 120 -3.20 -7.96 5.67
C LEU A 120 -1.94 -7.11 5.83
N CYS A 121 -1.72 -6.12 4.97
CA CYS A 121 -0.57 -5.24 5.07
C CYS A 121 -0.64 -4.35 6.33
N TYR A 122 -1.82 -3.85 6.71
CA TYR A 122 -2.02 -3.16 8.00
C TYR A 122 -1.61 -4.06 9.17
N SER A 123 -2.09 -5.31 9.16
CA SER A 123 -1.80 -6.30 10.19
C SER A 123 -0.30 -6.63 10.25
N ALA A 124 0.36 -6.76 9.10
CA ALA A 124 1.80 -6.99 9.00
C ALA A 124 2.62 -5.83 9.57
N CYS A 125 2.24 -4.58 9.31
CA CYS A 125 2.89 -3.40 9.89
C CYS A 125 2.73 -3.35 11.42
N ASN A 126 1.55 -3.69 11.94
CA ASN A 126 1.34 -3.78 13.38
C ASN A 126 2.12 -4.94 14.02
N LEU A 127 2.20 -6.09 13.34
CA LEU A 127 3.01 -7.22 13.79
C LEU A 127 4.49 -6.87 13.86
N LYS A 128 5.02 -6.15 12.86
CA LYS A 128 6.40 -5.62 12.88
C LYS A 128 6.65 -4.78 14.13
N ALA A 129 5.73 -3.86 14.42
CA ALA A 129 5.82 -2.99 15.59
C ALA A 129 5.78 -3.79 16.91
N ALA A 130 4.95 -4.84 16.98
CA ALA A 130 4.88 -5.72 18.14
C ALA A 130 6.14 -6.60 18.32
N LEU A 131 6.73 -7.06 17.22
CA LEU A 131 7.94 -7.87 17.24
C LEU A 131 9.15 -7.09 17.75
N GLY A 132 9.31 -5.83 17.34
CA GLY A 132 10.31 -4.89 17.89
C GLY A 132 11.79 -5.28 17.73
N TRP A 133 12.11 -6.48 17.22
CA TRP A 133 13.47 -7.00 17.10
C TRP A 133 14.21 -6.54 15.83
N TYR A 134 13.51 -5.90 14.88
CA TYR A 134 14.07 -5.29 13.67
C TYR A 134 13.36 -3.98 13.31
N ASP A 135 14.04 -3.13 12.55
CA ASP A 135 13.58 -1.81 12.12
C ASP A 135 13.57 -1.72 10.59
N ASP A 136 12.53 -2.27 9.96
CA ASP A 136 12.23 -2.00 8.55
C ASP A 136 11.51 -0.64 8.47
N ALA A 137 12.16 0.35 7.87
CA ALA A 137 11.86 1.77 7.99
C ALA A 137 10.79 2.28 7.01
#